data_AF-A0A817TKV8-F1
#
_entry.id   AF-A0A817TKV8-F1
#
_cell.length_a   1.000
_cell.length_b   1.000
_cell.length_c   1.000
_cell.angle_alpha   90.00
_cell.angle_beta   90.00
_cell.angle_gamma   90.00
#
_symmetry.space_group_name_H-M   'P 1'
#
loop_
_entity.id
_entity.type
_entity.pdbx_description
1 polymer ?
#
loop_
_entity_poly.entity_id
_entity_poly.type
_entity_poly.pdbx_seq_one_letter_code
_entity_poly.pdbx_strand_id
1 'polypeptide(L)'
;MADALSLLRQFIIENKEYTTENDRFVFNDLAYMKDVKTNYLVYGTGKDNTPKDYYTLESIAFLSKYVDLQHANYVKKAAENGIPAISRPDRKDLLAYLTGATNTADRIDRNAPLEITMQRPLQVNKRPAEDPRLDNAKMARVEDDDMQKLKDRREKKFDEKNKEIAADQIRPLSGELSTEAILKLRAKFRATARDKIVDFKENEDTPEPSTEPLPITADTFEIMKRERTWRNRTTVLQSSNKNFAKNILLILNSIKAKEESEQKQEALAAQRSPARDTSARAPLEGYSRYHQEKFVPRDESEFKIDTHASYHGLTLKNVTEGATPNKFLSAANPSIPKPIISANDKLNTSTTDSSKRPSRTPIIIIPAALTSLITRYNCKELLEDLKYISTEEGKASGTKRDGDILIQRKKGNLTVPYRITDDPLRLTSQDWEERVVAVFAQGPAWQFKGWPWSGNPVEVFQKIKAYHIKWAQLKTDANIAKWCVHLIELDQNKRHLDCARIRTFWDSLDQFIAKNRPTLRY
;
A
#
# COMPACT_ATOMS: atom_id res chain seq x y z
N MET A 1 -4.94 -19.19 -17.45
CA MET A 1 -4.60 -18.96 -16.03
C MET A 1 -3.68 -20.09 -15.64
N ALA A 2 -2.56 -19.86 -14.97
CA ALA A 2 -1.73 -20.97 -14.52
C ALA A 2 -1.39 -20.72 -13.05
N ASP A 3 -2.24 -21.28 -12.19
CA ASP A 3 -1.94 -21.57 -10.79
C ASP A 3 -0.65 -22.39 -10.68
N ALA A 4 -0.01 -22.37 -9.51
CA ALA A 4 1.25 -23.06 -9.27
C ALA A 4 1.18 -24.56 -9.63
N LEU A 5 0.04 -25.20 -9.38
CA LEU A 5 -0.20 -26.60 -9.72
C LEU A 5 -0.35 -26.80 -11.24
N SER A 6 -1.14 -25.98 -11.94
CA SER A 6 -1.25 -26.05 -13.40
C SER A 6 0.07 -25.76 -14.11
N LEU A 7 0.91 -24.85 -13.57
CA LEU A 7 2.26 -24.63 -14.10
C LEU A 7 3.15 -25.84 -13.92
N LEU A 8 3.14 -26.46 -12.73
CA LEU A 8 3.88 -27.68 -12.47
C LEU A 8 3.43 -28.80 -13.42
N ARG A 9 2.11 -28.97 -13.60
CA ARG A 9 1.53 -29.92 -14.58
C ARG A 9 2.01 -29.62 -16.00
N GLN A 10 1.96 -28.36 -16.42
CA GLN A 10 2.40 -27.97 -17.76
C GLN A 10 3.86 -28.34 -18.00
N PHE A 11 4.75 -28.07 -17.04
CA PHE A 11 6.16 -28.43 -17.13
C PHE A 11 6.38 -29.94 -17.16
N ILE A 12 5.60 -30.72 -16.40
CA ILE A 12 5.68 -32.18 -16.41
C ILE A 12 5.22 -32.74 -17.76
N ILE A 13 4.11 -32.23 -18.32
CA ILE A 13 3.60 -32.67 -19.62
C ILE A 13 4.52 -32.27 -20.77
N GLU A 14 5.07 -31.05 -20.73
CA GLU A 14 6.03 -30.55 -21.71
C GLU A 14 7.44 -31.15 -21.54
N ASN A 15 7.64 -31.96 -20.50
CA ASN A 15 8.94 -32.52 -20.09
C ASN A 15 10.03 -31.46 -19.99
N LYS A 16 9.66 -30.30 -19.42
CA LYS A 16 10.51 -29.13 -19.27
C LYS A 16 11.04 -29.06 -17.84
N GLU A 17 12.33 -28.82 -17.69
CA GLU A 17 12.94 -28.69 -16.37
C GLU A 17 12.59 -27.34 -15.73
N TYR A 18 12.24 -27.36 -14.43
CA TYR A 18 12.12 -26.18 -13.59
C TYR A 18 13.35 -26.06 -12.69
N THR A 19 13.80 -24.85 -12.40
CA THR A 19 15.00 -24.62 -11.57
C THR A 19 14.61 -24.40 -10.11
N THR A 20 15.36 -25.00 -9.19
CA THR A 20 15.23 -24.75 -7.75
C THR A 20 16.34 -23.80 -7.28
N GLU A 21 16.04 -22.51 -7.10
CA GLU A 21 16.98 -21.50 -6.58
C GLU A 21 16.52 -21.03 -5.18
N ASN A 22 17.41 -21.05 -4.18
CA ASN A 22 17.21 -20.40 -2.86
C ASN A 22 15.79 -20.57 -2.27
N ASP A 23 15.33 -21.82 -2.21
CA ASP A 23 14.01 -22.21 -1.67
C ASP A 23 12.79 -21.77 -2.49
N ARG A 24 12.98 -21.64 -3.81
CA ARG A 24 11.93 -21.28 -4.77
C ARG A 24 11.96 -22.23 -5.96
N PHE A 25 10.77 -22.52 -6.50
CA PHE A 25 10.61 -23.13 -7.81
C PHE A 25 10.44 -22.06 -8.87
N VAL A 26 11.31 -22.07 -9.88
CA VAL A 26 11.31 -21.12 -10.99
C VAL A 26 10.78 -21.82 -12.24
N PHE A 27 9.63 -21.35 -12.71
CA PHE A 27 8.96 -21.76 -13.94
C PHE A 27 9.06 -20.63 -14.97
N ASN A 28 10.10 -20.65 -15.81
CA ASN A 28 10.43 -19.57 -16.76
C ASN A 28 10.60 -18.21 -16.04
N ASP A 29 9.65 -17.28 -16.24
CA ASP A 29 9.65 -15.93 -15.67
C ASP A 29 8.91 -15.85 -14.31
N LEU A 30 8.26 -16.94 -13.90
CA LEU A 30 7.47 -17.02 -12.67
C LEU A 30 8.22 -17.79 -11.59
N ALA A 31 8.22 -17.29 -10.36
CA ALA A 31 8.79 -18.00 -9.22
C ALA A 31 7.78 -18.13 -8.07
N TYR A 32 7.75 -19.30 -7.46
CA TYR A 32 6.93 -19.64 -6.29
C TYR A 32 7.83 -20.12 -5.16
N MET A 33 7.46 -19.86 -3.90
CA MET A 33 8.13 -20.50 -2.76
C MET A 33 7.82 -22.00 -2.76
N LYS A 34 8.70 -22.80 -2.16
CA LYS A 34 8.45 -24.25 -2.01
C LYS A 34 7.22 -24.56 -1.14
N ASP A 35 7.02 -23.76 -0.10
CA ASP A 35 5.92 -23.87 0.87
C ASP A 35 4.58 -23.28 0.38
N VAL A 36 4.49 -22.82 -0.88
CA VAL A 36 3.23 -22.29 -1.42
C VAL A 36 2.17 -23.38 -1.43
N LYS A 37 1.03 -23.11 -0.78
CA LYS A 37 -0.16 -23.96 -0.84
C LYS A 37 -0.76 -23.93 -2.23
N THR A 38 -0.99 -25.11 -2.80
CA THR A 38 -1.65 -25.27 -4.09
C THR A 38 -3.17 -25.24 -3.96
N ASN A 39 -3.88 -25.45 -5.06
CA ASN A 39 -5.34 -25.60 -5.11
C ASN A 39 -5.82 -27.05 -4.92
N TYR A 40 -4.94 -28.01 -4.60
CA TYR A 40 -5.31 -29.41 -4.38
C TYR A 40 -5.54 -29.69 -2.89
N LEU A 41 -6.76 -30.13 -2.52
CA LEU A 41 -7.12 -30.41 -1.13
C LEU A 41 -6.44 -31.66 -0.56
N VAL A 42 -6.06 -31.57 0.71
CA VAL A 42 -5.58 -32.73 1.49
C VAL A 42 -6.76 -33.65 1.82
N TYR A 43 -6.61 -34.95 1.58
CA TYR A 43 -7.57 -35.97 1.99
C TYR A 43 -8.00 -35.82 3.46
N GLY A 44 -9.30 -35.91 3.71
CA GLY A 44 -9.87 -35.84 5.06
C GLY A 44 -10.14 -34.41 5.56
N THR A 45 -9.69 -33.37 4.85
CA THR A 45 -10.00 -31.98 5.18
C THR A 45 -11.27 -31.49 4.48
N GLY A 46 -11.96 -30.50 5.07
CA GLY A 46 -13.20 -29.95 4.53
C GLY A 46 -14.44 -30.85 4.69
N LYS A 47 -14.33 -31.91 5.51
CA LYS A 47 -15.45 -32.75 5.98
C LYS A 47 -15.66 -32.52 7.49
N ASP A 48 -16.88 -32.66 7.98
CA ASP A 48 -17.22 -32.60 9.41
C ASP A 48 -16.72 -31.35 10.15
N ASN A 49 -16.87 -30.18 9.51
CA ASN A 49 -16.52 -28.87 10.07
C ASN A 49 -15.01 -28.65 10.31
N THR A 50 -14.13 -29.48 9.75
CA THR A 50 -12.67 -29.27 9.75
C THR A 50 -12.26 -28.24 8.69
N PRO A 51 -11.26 -27.37 8.97
CA PRO A 51 -10.79 -26.40 7.99
C PRO A 51 -10.19 -27.11 6.77
N LYS A 52 -10.45 -26.57 5.57
CA LYS A 52 -9.83 -27.05 4.32
C LYS A 52 -8.32 -26.80 4.37
N ASP A 53 -7.53 -27.81 4.06
CA ASP A 53 -6.08 -27.68 3.90
C ASP A 53 -5.65 -28.14 2.52
N TYR A 54 -4.50 -27.63 2.06
CA TYR A 54 -4.00 -27.83 0.70
C TYR A 54 -2.55 -28.30 0.72
N TYR A 55 -2.18 -29.18 -0.21
CA TYR A 55 -0.79 -29.61 -0.33
C TYR A 55 0.10 -28.47 -0.83
N THR A 56 1.34 -28.44 -0.33
CA THR A 56 2.35 -27.49 -0.79
C THR A 56 2.89 -27.91 -2.16
N LEU A 57 3.42 -26.93 -2.90
CA LEU A 57 4.03 -27.15 -4.21
C LEU A 57 5.20 -28.14 -4.12
N GLU A 58 6.00 -28.06 -3.04
CA GLU A 58 7.11 -28.99 -2.79
C GLU A 58 6.64 -30.44 -2.59
N SER A 59 5.58 -30.68 -1.82
CA SER A 59 5.02 -32.04 -1.65
C SER A 59 4.61 -32.66 -2.97
N ILE A 60 3.97 -31.89 -3.85
CA ILE A 60 3.48 -32.36 -5.16
C ILE A 60 4.65 -32.58 -6.14
N ALA A 61 5.61 -31.66 -6.18
CA ALA A 61 6.83 -31.81 -6.99
C ALA A 61 7.65 -33.03 -6.55
N PHE A 62 7.74 -33.27 -5.23
CA PHE A 62 8.45 -34.42 -4.66
C PHE A 62 7.80 -35.76 -5.05
N LEU A 63 6.46 -35.83 -5.07
CA LEU A 63 5.74 -37.01 -5.57
C LEU A 63 6.04 -37.27 -7.05
N SER A 64 6.08 -36.22 -7.88
CA SER A 64 6.40 -36.34 -9.31
C SER A 64 7.83 -36.83 -9.56
N LYS A 65 8.78 -36.57 -8.64
CA LYS A 65 10.16 -37.05 -8.74
C LYS A 65 10.31 -38.53 -8.35
N TYR A 66 9.40 -39.03 -7.51
CA TYR A 66 9.49 -40.36 -6.90
C TYR A 66 8.24 -41.20 -7.17
N VAL A 67 7.76 -41.18 -8.41
CA VAL A 67 6.56 -41.91 -8.83
C VAL A 67 6.75 -43.43 -8.74
N ASP A 68 7.94 -43.91 -9.09
CA ASP A 68 8.28 -45.34 -9.16
C ASP A 68 8.39 -46.02 -7.79
N LEU A 69 8.61 -45.24 -6.72
CA LEU A 69 8.73 -45.78 -5.38
C LEU A 69 7.36 -46.20 -4.85
N GLN A 70 7.27 -47.43 -4.31
CA GLN A 70 6.09 -47.86 -3.56
C GLN A 70 5.74 -46.84 -2.46
N HIS A 71 4.45 -46.63 -2.21
CA HIS A 71 3.97 -45.56 -1.32
C HIS A 71 4.62 -45.57 0.08
N ALA A 72 4.84 -46.74 0.66
CA ALA A 72 5.52 -46.85 1.96
C ALA A 72 6.97 -46.30 1.94
N ASN A 73 7.72 -46.57 0.85
CA ASN A 73 9.09 -46.08 0.69
C ASN A 73 9.12 -44.59 0.34
N TYR A 74 8.12 -44.12 -0.43
CA TYR A 74 7.91 -42.70 -0.69
C TYR A 74 7.69 -41.91 0.60
N VAL A 75 6.84 -42.40 1.51
CA VAL A 75 6.56 -41.73 2.80
C VAL A 75 7.83 -41.62 3.66
N LYS A 76 8.64 -42.70 3.72
CA LYS A 76 9.94 -42.66 4.42
C LYS A 76 10.88 -41.62 3.82
N LYS A 77 10.99 -41.59 2.49
CA LYS A 77 11.86 -40.65 1.79
C LYS A 77 11.37 -39.20 1.91
N ALA A 78 10.06 -38.97 1.95
CA ALA A 78 9.48 -37.66 2.20
C ALA A 78 9.82 -37.17 3.62
N ALA A 79 9.70 -38.06 4.62
CA ALA A 79 10.06 -37.76 6.01
C ALA A 79 11.56 -37.45 6.18
N GLU A 80 12.45 -38.18 5.50
CA GLU A 80 13.90 -37.90 5.47
C GLU A 80 14.24 -36.51 4.91
N ASN A 81 13.44 -36.02 3.95
CA ASN A 81 13.62 -34.69 3.36
C ASN A 81 12.84 -33.59 4.10
N GLY A 82 12.12 -33.92 5.18
CA GLY A 82 11.29 -32.96 5.92
C GLY A 82 10.05 -32.47 5.16
N ILE A 83 9.59 -33.20 4.15
CA ILE A 83 8.48 -32.80 3.29
C ILE A 83 7.21 -33.55 3.71
N PRO A 84 6.06 -32.87 3.89
CA PRO A 84 4.78 -33.53 4.14
C PRO A 84 4.41 -34.51 3.02
N ALA A 85 4.20 -35.78 3.36
CA ALA A 85 3.85 -36.81 2.39
C ALA A 85 2.39 -36.67 1.93
N ILE A 86 2.15 -36.89 0.64
CA ILE A 86 0.80 -36.91 0.06
C ILE A 86 0.06 -38.16 0.49
N SER A 87 -1.21 -38.02 0.84
CA SER A 87 -2.04 -39.12 1.34
C SER A 87 -2.22 -40.20 0.28
N ARG A 88 -2.25 -41.47 0.71
CA ARG A 88 -2.41 -42.63 -0.19
C ARG A 88 -3.65 -42.55 -1.10
N PRO A 89 -4.84 -42.10 -0.62
CA PRO A 89 -6.03 -41.98 -1.48
C PRO A 89 -5.86 -40.97 -2.62
N ASP A 90 -5.19 -39.84 -2.34
CA ASP A 90 -5.01 -38.76 -3.32
C ASP A 90 -3.92 -39.06 -4.35
N ARG A 91 -2.94 -39.91 -3.99
CA ARG A 91 -1.76 -40.19 -4.83
C ARG A 91 -2.12 -40.61 -6.26
N LYS A 92 -3.12 -41.48 -6.44
CA LYS A 92 -3.49 -41.99 -7.77
C LYS A 92 -4.12 -40.90 -8.64
N ASP A 93 -5.06 -40.14 -8.07
CA ASP A 93 -5.78 -39.07 -8.76
C ASP A 93 -4.85 -37.90 -9.12
N LEU A 94 -4.01 -37.48 -8.17
CA LEU A 94 -3.05 -36.41 -8.37
C LEU A 94 -2.01 -36.76 -9.45
N LEU A 95 -1.51 -38.00 -9.49
CA LEU A 95 -0.60 -38.45 -10.55
C LEU A 95 -1.28 -38.49 -11.93
N ALA A 96 -2.55 -38.93 -11.99
CA ALA A 96 -3.31 -38.93 -13.23
C ALA A 96 -3.50 -37.49 -13.76
N TYR A 97 -3.70 -36.52 -12.87
CA TYR A 97 -3.80 -35.12 -13.22
C TYR A 97 -2.45 -34.54 -13.70
N LEU A 98 -1.35 -34.79 -12.99
CA LEU A 98 -0.01 -34.27 -13.33
C LEU A 98 0.54 -34.82 -14.64
N THR A 99 0.29 -36.10 -14.92
CA THR A 99 0.73 -36.77 -16.17
C THR A 99 -0.15 -36.43 -17.37
N GLY A 100 -1.26 -35.71 -17.16
CA GLY A 100 -2.20 -35.33 -18.21
C GLY A 100 -3.22 -36.41 -18.59
N ALA A 101 -3.26 -37.54 -17.88
CA ALA A 101 -4.29 -38.57 -18.07
C ALA A 101 -5.70 -38.05 -17.74
N THR A 102 -5.80 -37.12 -16.80
CA THR A 102 -7.02 -36.33 -16.55
C THR A 102 -6.75 -34.83 -16.73
N ASN A 103 -7.74 -34.12 -17.27
CA ASN A 103 -7.69 -32.66 -17.43
C ASN A 103 -8.19 -31.91 -16.17
N THR A 104 -8.92 -32.61 -15.29
CA THR A 104 -9.47 -32.10 -14.04
C THR A 104 -9.38 -33.18 -12.97
N ALA A 105 -9.24 -32.78 -11.71
CA ALA A 105 -9.28 -33.68 -10.56
C ALA A 105 -10.37 -33.20 -9.58
N ASP A 106 -11.06 -34.15 -8.94
CA ASP A 106 -12.21 -33.88 -8.06
C ASP A 106 -11.83 -33.06 -6.81
N ARG A 107 -10.56 -33.12 -6.41
CA ARG A 107 -10.01 -32.43 -5.24
C ARG A 107 -9.40 -31.06 -5.53
N ILE A 108 -9.45 -30.60 -6.78
CA ILE A 108 -8.98 -29.26 -7.16
C ILE A 108 -10.07 -28.23 -6.84
N ASP A 109 -9.82 -27.39 -5.84
CA ASP A 109 -10.71 -26.29 -5.49
C ASP A 109 -10.34 -25.04 -6.29
N ARG A 110 -11.20 -24.68 -7.24
CA ARG A 110 -11.03 -23.49 -8.08
C ARG A 110 -11.18 -22.19 -7.29
N ASN A 111 -11.71 -22.25 -6.06
CA ASN A 111 -11.89 -21.12 -5.16
C ASN A 111 -10.77 -21.03 -4.12
N ALA A 112 -9.72 -21.87 -4.21
CA ALA A 112 -8.57 -21.79 -3.31
C ALA A 112 -7.89 -20.41 -3.41
N PRO A 113 -7.47 -19.80 -2.28
CA PRO A 113 -6.71 -18.55 -2.30
C PRO A 113 -5.40 -18.76 -3.07
N LEU A 114 -5.27 -18.11 -4.23
CA LEU A 114 -4.06 -18.17 -5.04
C LEU A 114 -3.02 -17.19 -4.47
N GLU A 115 -1.87 -17.68 -4.02
CA GLU A 115 -0.75 -16.80 -3.63
C GLU A 115 -0.15 -16.08 -4.85
N ILE A 116 0.19 -14.80 -4.65
CA ILE A 116 0.65 -13.89 -5.70
C ILE A 116 2.06 -14.28 -6.16
N THR A 117 2.22 -14.45 -7.47
CA THR A 117 3.50 -14.80 -8.10
C THR A 117 4.57 -13.73 -7.87
N MET A 118 5.76 -14.15 -7.46
CA MET A 118 6.92 -13.26 -7.39
C MET A 118 7.64 -13.30 -8.75
N GLN A 119 7.50 -12.24 -9.56
CA GLN A 119 8.26 -12.14 -10.81
C GLN A 119 9.76 -11.98 -10.52
N ARG A 120 10.61 -12.69 -11.26
CA ARG A 120 12.06 -12.43 -11.27
C ARG A 120 12.28 -11.04 -11.86
N PRO A 121 13.08 -10.15 -11.24
CA PRO A 121 13.57 -8.98 -11.95
C PRO A 121 14.43 -9.47 -13.11
N LEU A 122 14.08 -9.09 -14.35
CA LEU A 122 14.88 -9.33 -15.54
C LEU A 122 16.32 -8.90 -15.25
N GLN A 123 17.26 -9.87 -15.23
CA GLN A 123 18.67 -9.53 -15.24
C GLN A 123 18.96 -8.92 -16.61
N VAL A 124 19.19 -7.61 -16.62
CA VAL A 124 19.67 -6.88 -17.78
C VAL A 124 21.02 -7.49 -18.16
N ASN A 125 21.05 -8.17 -19.31
CA ASN A 125 22.29 -8.60 -19.94
C ASN A 125 23.24 -7.39 -20.03
N LYS A 126 24.37 -7.48 -19.32
CA LYS A 126 25.52 -6.59 -19.48
C LYS A 126 25.94 -6.62 -20.95
N ARG A 127 25.94 -5.46 -21.61
CA ARG A 127 26.79 -5.22 -22.78
C ARG A 127 28.21 -4.88 -22.30
N PRO A 128 29.26 -5.24 -23.05
CA PRO A 128 30.64 -5.01 -22.64
C PRO A 128 30.96 -3.51 -22.67
N ALA A 129 31.86 -3.12 -21.77
CA ALA A 129 32.32 -1.77 -21.54
C ALA A 129 33.21 -1.26 -22.68
N GLU A 130 32.97 -0.04 -23.13
CA GLU A 130 33.96 0.80 -23.80
C GLU A 130 34.08 2.16 -23.06
N ASP A 131 35.29 2.70 -23.11
CA ASP A 131 35.92 3.68 -22.21
C ASP A 131 35.23 5.05 -22.03
N PRO A 132 35.19 5.65 -20.81
CA PRO A 132 34.49 6.91 -20.53
C PRO A 132 35.38 8.18 -20.55
N ARG A 133 36.55 8.17 -21.20
CA ARG A 133 37.58 9.22 -20.96
C ARG A 133 37.72 10.34 -22.01
N LEU A 134 36.96 10.36 -23.10
CA LEU A 134 37.20 11.34 -24.18
C LEU A 134 36.12 12.40 -24.43
N ASP A 135 34.90 12.26 -23.89
CA ASP A 135 33.78 13.14 -24.30
C ASP A 135 33.54 14.38 -23.41
N ASN A 136 34.01 14.39 -22.15
CA ASN A 136 33.63 15.48 -21.23
C ASN A 136 34.42 16.78 -21.40
N ALA A 137 35.57 16.78 -22.09
CA ALA A 137 36.43 17.97 -22.16
C ALA A 137 36.10 18.93 -23.31
N LYS A 138 35.41 18.46 -24.37
CA LYS A 138 35.12 19.26 -25.57
C LYS A 138 33.73 19.91 -25.58
N MET A 139 32.75 19.36 -24.85
CA MET A 139 31.39 19.93 -24.82
C MET A 139 31.25 21.16 -23.90
N ALA A 140 31.98 21.21 -22.79
CA ALA A 140 31.85 22.33 -21.84
C ALA A 140 32.36 23.68 -22.39
N ARG A 141 33.32 23.67 -23.32
CA ARG A 141 33.96 24.90 -23.82
C ARG A 141 33.24 25.53 -25.02
N VAL A 142 32.40 24.76 -25.72
CA VAL A 142 31.65 25.24 -26.90
C VAL A 142 30.33 25.90 -26.47
N GLU A 143 29.69 25.41 -25.40
CA GLU A 143 28.46 26.00 -24.87
C GLU A 143 28.67 27.39 -24.26
N ASP A 144 29.80 27.63 -23.58
CA ASP A 144 30.11 28.94 -22.97
C ASP A 144 30.35 30.03 -24.03
N ASP A 145 31.07 29.73 -25.12
CA ASP A 145 31.41 30.71 -26.17
C ASP A 145 30.17 31.10 -27.01
N ASP A 146 29.27 30.16 -27.25
CA ASP A 146 28.02 30.40 -27.97
C ASP A 146 26.95 31.09 -27.09
N MET A 147 26.96 30.82 -25.77
CA MET A 147 26.11 31.53 -24.81
C MET A 147 26.55 32.99 -24.64
N GLN A 148 27.86 33.26 -24.67
CA GLN A 148 28.41 34.61 -24.64
C GLN A 148 27.99 35.39 -25.90
N LYS A 149 28.09 34.77 -27.10
CA LYS A 149 27.63 35.39 -28.35
C LYS A 149 26.12 35.66 -28.38
N LEU A 150 25.31 34.80 -27.75
CA LEU A 150 23.87 35.01 -27.64
C LEU A 150 23.53 36.16 -26.68
N LYS A 151 24.27 36.30 -25.57
CA LYS A 151 24.18 37.45 -24.65
C LYS A 151 24.58 38.74 -25.36
N ASP A 152 25.71 38.76 -26.04
CA ASP A 152 26.19 39.93 -26.79
C ASP A 152 25.21 40.33 -27.91
N ARG A 153 24.57 39.36 -28.57
CA ARG A 153 23.54 39.62 -29.58
C ARG A 153 22.25 40.18 -28.98
N ARG A 154 21.88 39.77 -27.76
CA ARG A 154 20.73 40.33 -27.02
C ARG A 154 21.04 41.73 -26.49
N GLU A 155 22.24 41.96 -25.97
CA GLU A 155 22.70 43.29 -25.53
C GLU A 155 22.80 44.27 -26.70
N LYS A 156 23.37 43.87 -27.85
CA LYS A 156 23.37 44.71 -29.06
C LYS A 156 21.97 45.06 -29.55
N LYS A 157 21.03 44.12 -29.52
CA LYS A 157 19.61 44.41 -29.86
C LYS A 157 18.93 45.30 -28.82
N PHE A 158 19.34 45.23 -27.56
CA PHE A 158 18.82 46.09 -26.49
C PHE A 158 19.37 47.53 -26.62
N ASP A 159 20.65 47.67 -26.97
CA ASP A 159 21.30 48.96 -27.21
C ASP A 159 20.88 49.62 -28.53
N GLU A 160 20.64 48.88 -29.62
CA GLU A 160 20.04 49.42 -30.85
C GLU A 160 18.64 49.99 -30.60
N LYS A 161 17.83 49.30 -29.78
CA LYS A 161 16.49 49.73 -29.40
C LYS A 161 16.49 50.94 -28.45
N ASN A 162 17.54 51.12 -27.66
CA ASN A 162 17.76 52.33 -26.85
C ASN A 162 18.40 53.48 -27.64
N LYS A 163 19.20 53.20 -28.67
CA LYS A 163 19.70 54.22 -29.62
C LYS A 163 18.58 54.86 -30.42
N GLU A 164 17.53 54.11 -30.78
CA GLU A 164 16.32 54.68 -31.39
C GLU A 164 15.49 55.57 -30.41
N ILE A 165 15.77 55.50 -29.10
CA ILE A 165 15.07 56.31 -28.07
C ILE A 165 15.86 57.56 -27.68
N ALA A 166 17.14 57.67 -28.08
CA ALA A 166 18.01 58.78 -27.73
C ALA A 166 18.60 59.46 -28.97
N ALA A 167 17.82 60.30 -29.65
CA ALA A 167 18.40 61.34 -30.52
C ALA A 167 17.49 62.54 -30.81
N ASP A 168 16.16 62.45 -30.90
CA ASP A 168 15.45 63.53 -31.65
C ASP A 168 14.14 64.14 -31.11
N GLN A 169 13.68 63.87 -29.88
CA GLN A 169 12.44 64.52 -29.40
C GLN A 169 12.45 64.90 -27.91
N ILE A 170 13.30 65.86 -27.55
CA ILE A 170 13.00 66.78 -26.45
C ILE A 170 12.75 68.15 -27.08
N ARG A 171 11.48 68.46 -27.39
CA ARG A 171 11.03 69.83 -27.67
C ARG A 171 10.14 70.30 -26.51
N PRO A 172 10.29 71.55 -26.03
CA PRO A 172 9.51 72.08 -24.91
C PRO A 172 8.04 72.34 -25.31
N LEU A 173 7.17 72.27 -24.30
CA LEU A 173 5.71 72.30 -24.42
C LEU A 173 5.16 73.61 -25.02
N SER A 174 4.61 73.54 -26.22
CA SER A 174 3.51 74.42 -26.68
C SER A 174 2.90 73.88 -27.98
N GLY A 175 1.65 73.44 -27.92
CA GLY A 175 0.85 73.01 -29.08
C GLY A 175 0.21 71.64 -28.88
N GLU A 176 -1.12 71.57 -29.00
CA GLU A 176 -1.94 70.37 -28.78
C GLU A 176 -1.37 69.11 -29.46
N LEU A 177 -1.31 68.02 -28.71
CA LEU A 177 -0.86 66.70 -29.19
C LEU A 177 -1.78 66.23 -30.34
N SER A 178 -1.20 66.00 -31.53
CA SER A 178 -1.98 65.51 -32.67
C SER A 178 -2.54 64.10 -32.39
N THR A 179 -3.70 63.79 -32.98
CA THR A 179 -4.38 62.48 -32.85
C THR A 179 -3.49 61.31 -33.24
N GLU A 180 -2.56 61.54 -34.18
CA GLU A 180 -1.55 60.58 -34.61
C GLU A 180 -0.50 60.29 -33.53
N ALA A 181 -0.08 61.31 -32.78
CA ALA A 181 0.86 61.15 -31.68
C ALA A 181 0.23 60.39 -30.49
N ILE A 182 -1.08 60.59 -30.26
CA ILE A 182 -1.86 59.85 -29.26
C ILE A 182 -2.00 58.37 -29.66
N LEU A 183 -2.21 58.07 -30.94
CA LEU A 183 -2.27 56.69 -31.45
C LEU A 183 -0.91 55.98 -31.33
N LYS A 184 0.19 56.69 -31.62
CA LYS A 184 1.55 56.16 -31.43
C LYS A 184 1.86 55.89 -29.95
N LEU A 185 1.49 56.79 -29.04
CA LEU A 185 1.63 56.58 -27.59
C LEU A 185 0.82 55.37 -27.11
N ARG A 186 -0.43 55.22 -27.56
CA ARG A 186 -1.27 54.06 -27.23
C ARG A 186 -0.72 52.74 -27.77
N ALA A 187 -0.12 52.74 -28.95
CA ALA A 187 0.54 51.57 -29.52
C ALA A 187 1.79 51.19 -28.71
N LYS A 188 2.58 52.19 -28.29
CA LYS A 188 3.78 51.99 -27.47
C LYS A 188 3.45 51.42 -26.09
N PHE A 189 2.41 51.94 -25.43
CA PHE A 189 1.92 51.38 -24.15
C PHE A 189 1.40 49.95 -24.29
N ARG A 190 0.67 49.63 -25.38
CA ARG A 190 0.19 48.25 -25.67
C ARG A 190 1.32 47.27 -25.95
N ALA A 191 2.44 47.72 -26.51
CA ALA A 191 3.61 46.89 -26.73
C ALA A 191 4.35 46.58 -25.43
N THR A 192 4.52 47.57 -24.54
CA THR A 192 5.14 47.37 -23.22
C THR A 192 4.24 46.65 -22.19
N ALA A 193 2.91 46.65 -22.39
CA ALA A 193 1.98 45.94 -21.51
C ALA A 193 2.03 44.41 -21.67
N ARG A 194 2.60 43.89 -22.77
CA ARG A 194 2.73 42.44 -22.99
C ARG A 194 3.88 41.78 -22.20
N ASP A 195 4.85 42.57 -21.73
CA ASP A 195 6.06 42.06 -21.04
C ASP A 195 6.06 42.30 -19.52
N LYS A 196 4.99 42.87 -18.95
CA LYS A 196 4.85 43.00 -17.48
C LYS A 196 3.96 41.88 -16.92
N ILE A 197 4.44 41.25 -15.86
CA ILE A 197 3.73 40.27 -15.05
C ILE A 197 2.40 40.89 -14.60
N VAL A 198 1.29 40.19 -14.87
CA VAL A 198 -0.06 40.64 -14.52
C VAL A 198 -0.24 40.53 -13.01
N ASP A 199 -0.39 41.65 -12.31
CA ASP A 199 -0.95 41.69 -10.96
C ASP A 199 -2.44 41.33 -11.06
N PHE A 200 -2.83 40.23 -10.40
CA PHE A 200 -4.22 39.80 -10.29
C PHE A 200 -5.04 40.88 -9.59
N LYS A 201 -5.78 41.66 -10.37
CA LYS A 201 -6.99 42.33 -9.89
C LYS A 201 -8.20 41.56 -10.38
N GLU A 202 -8.90 41.02 -9.40
CA GLU A 202 -10.23 40.45 -9.46
C GLU A 202 -11.19 41.46 -10.10
N ASN A 203 -11.68 41.16 -11.31
CA ASN A 203 -12.97 41.60 -11.85
C ASN A 203 -13.31 40.80 -13.12
N GLU A 204 -14.61 40.52 -13.24
CA GLU A 204 -15.35 39.72 -14.22
C GLU A 204 -14.93 39.81 -15.70
N ASP A 205 -15.24 38.72 -16.43
CA ASP A 205 -15.16 38.50 -17.87
C ASP A 205 -13.77 38.31 -18.50
N THR A 206 -13.19 37.12 -18.30
CA THR A 206 -12.09 36.61 -19.14
C THR A 206 -12.65 35.66 -20.20
N PRO A 207 -12.47 35.90 -21.52
CA PRO A 207 -12.82 34.91 -22.53
C PRO A 207 -11.93 33.68 -22.36
N GLU A 208 -12.50 32.48 -22.53
CA GLU A 208 -11.73 31.23 -22.44
C GLU A 208 -10.44 31.29 -23.29
N PRO A 209 -9.30 30.78 -22.78
CA PRO A 209 -8.07 30.77 -23.53
C PRO A 209 -8.24 29.90 -24.78
N SER A 210 -7.99 30.49 -25.95
CA SER A 210 -8.04 29.78 -27.24
C SER A 210 -7.10 28.57 -27.24
N THR A 211 -7.64 27.40 -27.56
CA THR A 211 -6.94 26.10 -27.64
C THR A 211 -5.95 26.00 -28.82
N GLU A 212 -5.76 27.08 -29.59
CA GLU A 212 -4.87 27.06 -30.74
C GLU A 212 -3.39 27.17 -30.31
N PRO A 213 -2.51 26.22 -30.73
CA PRO A 213 -1.09 26.30 -30.44
C PRO A 213 -0.49 27.57 -31.03
N LEU A 214 0.27 28.31 -30.22
CA LEU A 214 0.97 29.50 -30.69
C LEU A 214 1.92 29.15 -31.85
N PRO A 215 2.05 30.03 -32.87
CA PRO A 215 2.90 29.75 -34.02
C PRO A 215 4.37 29.63 -33.60
N ILE A 216 5.00 28.55 -34.05
CA ILE A 216 6.44 28.29 -33.81
C ILE A 216 7.23 29.36 -34.57
N THR A 217 7.84 30.28 -33.84
CA THR A 217 8.77 31.28 -34.37
C THR A 217 10.18 30.70 -34.49
N ALA A 218 11.04 31.31 -35.32
CA ALA A 218 12.41 30.84 -35.53
C ALA A 218 13.21 30.70 -34.21
N ASP A 219 12.95 31.57 -33.24
CA ASP A 219 13.58 31.54 -31.92
C ASP A 219 13.06 30.37 -31.06
N THR A 220 11.77 30.03 -31.13
CA THR A 220 11.22 28.86 -30.42
C THR A 220 11.71 27.53 -30.99
N PHE A 221 12.02 27.48 -32.29
CA PHE A 221 12.55 26.27 -32.93
C PHE A 221 13.98 25.94 -32.47
N GLU A 222 14.83 26.96 -32.27
CA GLU A 222 16.18 26.78 -31.74
C GLU A 222 16.21 26.30 -30.29
N ILE A 223 15.20 26.68 -29.49
CA ILE A 223 15.01 26.22 -28.11
C ILE A 223 14.53 24.77 -28.11
N MET A 224 13.50 24.45 -28.90
CA MET A 224 12.95 23.09 -29.01
C MET A 224 13.97 22.06 -29.53
N LYS A 225 14.94 22.50 -30.35
CA LYS A 225 16.01 21.62 -30.85
C LYS A 225 17.07 21.28 -29.79
N ARG A 226 17.24 22.14 -28.78
CA ARG A 226 18.22 21.97 -27.70
C ARG A 226 17.61 21.44 -26.40
N GLU A 227 16.31 21.63 -26.20
CA GLU A 227 15.63 21.14 -25.01
C GLU A 227 15.49 19.61 -25.04
N ARG A 228 15.68 18.98 -23.88
CA ARG A 228 15.47 17.54 -23.71
C ARG A 228 14.34 17.29 -22.73
N THR A 229 13.20 16.87 -23.26
CA THR A 229 12.03 16.56 -22.45
C THR A 229 12.19 15.20 -21.75
N TRP A 230 12.50 15.23 -20.46
CA TRP A 230 12.70 14.02 -19.64
C TRP A 230 11.41 13.30 -19.26
N ARG A 231 10.31 14.05 -19.09
CA ARG A 231 8.98 13.52 -18.79
C ARG A 231 7.93 14.31 -19.55
N ASN A 232 6.90 13.63 -19.99
CA ASN A 232 5.73 14.17 -20.66
C ASN A 232 4.48 13.47 -20.15
N ARG A 233 3.31 13.98 -20.52
CA ARG A 233 2.02 13.44 -20.08
C ARG A 233 1.88 11.92 -20.29
N THR A 234 2.49 11.37 -21.34
CA THR A 234 2.43 9.93 -21.63
C THR A 234 3.42 9.10 -20.82
N THR A 235 4.67 9.56 -20.65
CA THR A 235 5.69 8.88 -19.83
C THR A 235 5.39 8.95 -18.34
N VAL A 236 4.59 9.92 -17.87
CA VAL A 236 4.10 9.96 -16.48
C VAL A 236 3.04 8.88 -16.23
N LEU A 237 2.23 8.54 -17.24
CA LEU A 237 1.19 7.52 -17.14
C LEU A 237 1.73 6.09 -17.35
N GLN A 238 2.95 5.95 -17.87
CA GLN A 238 3.57 4.66 -18.16
C GLN A 238 4.74 4.39 -17.20
N SER A 239 4.75 3.24 -16.54
CA SER A 239 5.90 2.83 -15.73
C SER A 239 7.07 2.41 -16.63
N SER A 240 8.23 3.03 -16.44
CA SER A 240 9.41 2.83 -17.29
C SER A 240 9.94 1.39 -17.32
N ASN A 241 9.91 0.69 -16.18
CA ASN A 241 10.55 -0.62 -16.02
C ASN A 241 9.61 -1.73 -15.52
N LYS A 242 8.30 -1.47 -15.46
CA LYS A 242 7.32 -2.43 -14.96
C LYS A 242 6.14 -2.51 -15.92
N ASN A 243 5.80 -3.70 -16.37
CA ASN A 243 4.61 -3.91 -17.19
C ASN A 243 3.58 -4.68 -16.38
N PHE A 244 2.56 -3.96 -15.91
CA PHE A 244 1.50 -4.53 -15.08
C PHE A 244 0.34 -5.11 -15.89
N ALA A 245 0.29 -4.87 -17.21
CA ALA A 245 -0.81 -5.28 -18.06
C ALA A 245 -1.03 -6.80 -18.00
N LYS A 246 0.04 -7.59 -18.02
CA LYS A 246 -0.05 -9.05 -17.92
C LYS A 246 -0.67 -9.51 -16.59
N ASN A 247 -0.38 -8.86 -15.47
CA ASN A 247 -0.92 -9.28 -14.17
C ASN A 247 -2.34 -8.75 -13.95
N ILE A 248 -2.59 -7.47 -14.27
CA ILE A 248 -3.88 -6.82 -14.04
C ILE A 248 -4.95 -7.36 -14.99
N LEU A 249 -4.65 -7.52 -16.28
CA LEU A 249 -5.62 -8.04 -17.24
C LEU A 249 -5.98 -9.50 -16.96
N LEU A 250 -5.07 -10.30 -16.41
CA LEU A 250 -5.38 -11.66 -15.98
C LEU A 250 -6.38 -11.69 -14.82
N ILE A 251 -6.21 -10.82 -13.82
CA ILE A 251 -7.16 -10.68 -12.72
C ILE A 251 -8.52 -10.23 -13.24
N LEU A 252 -8.57 -9.20 -14.10
CA LEU A 252 -9.82 -8.69 -14.67
C LEU A 252 -10.55 -9.75 -15.50
N ASN A 253 -9.83 -10.53 -16.31
CA ASN A 253 -10.43 -11.63 -17.09
C ASN A 253 -10.97 -12.74 -16.19
N SER A 254 -10.32 -13.01 -15.05
CA SER A 254 -10.82 -14.00 -14.08
C SER A 254 -12.10 -13.56 -13.38
N ILE A 255 -12.21 -12.27 -13.04
CA ILE A 255 -13.42 -11.68 -12.45
C ILE A 255 -14.56 -11.75 -13.47
N LYS A 256 -14.29 -11.34 -14.71
CA LYS A 256 -15.28 -11.39 -15.79
C LYS A 256 -15.77 -12.81 -16.08
N ALA A 257 -14.87 -13.79 -16.14
CA ALA A 257 -15.25 -15.20 -16.36
C ALA A 257 -16.10 -15.76 -15.20
N LYS A 258 -15.86 -15.29 -13.97
CA LYS A 258 -16.65 -15.66 -12.80
C LYS A 258 -18.06 -15.08 -12.89
N GLU A 259 -18.20 -13.79 -13.18
CA GLU A 259 -19.50 -13.13 -13.37
C GLU A 259 -20.32 -13.79 -14.49
N GLU A 260 -19.70 -14.10 -15.63
CA GLU A 260 -20.38 -14.80 -16.74
C GLU A 260 -20.82 -16.23 -16.36
N SER A 261 -20.09 -16.89 -15.47
CA SER A 261 -20.45 -18.23 -14.99
C SER A 261 -21.58 -18.21 -13.97
N GLU A 262 -21.63 -17.20 -13.10
CA GLU A 262 -22.72 -16.97 -12.14
C GLU A 262 -24.02 -16.61 -12.90
N GLN A 263 -23.94 -15.72 -13.90
CA GLN A 263 -25.07 -15.39 -14.77
C GLN A 263 -25.59 -16.60 -15.56
N LYS A 264 -24.71 -17.49 -16.04
CA LYS A 264 -25.13 -18.74 -16.71
C LYS A 264 -25.78 -19.72 -15.73
N GLN A 265 -25.28 -19.83 -14.50
CA GLN A 265 -25.87 -20.68 -13.47
C GLN A 265 -27.26 -20.18 -13.03
N GLU A 266 -27.44 -18.87 -12.88
CA GLU A 266 -28.75 -18.27 -12.59
C GLU A 266 -29.73 -18.46 -13.76
N ALA A 267 -29.28 -18.32 -15.01
CA ALA A 267 -30.11 -18.58 -16.19
C ALA A 267 -30.52 -20.07 -16.32
N LEU A 268 -29.62 -21.01 -15.97
CA LEU A 268 -29.91 -22.46 -15.94
C LEU A 268 -30.81 -22.84 -14.76
N ALA A 269 -30.71 -22.15 -13.63
CA ALA A 269 -31.60 -22.34 -12.48
C ALA A 269 -33.02 -21.82 -12.75
N ALA A 270 -33.16 -20.71 -13.48
CA ALA A 270 -34.45 -20.16 -13.89
C ALA A 270 -35.21 -21.03 -14.93
N GLN A 271 -34.51 -21.94 -15.63
CA GLN A 271 -35.12 -22.90 -16.57
C GLN A 271 -35.56 -24.22 -15.92
N ARG A 272 -35.22 -24.47 -14.64
CA ARG A 272 -35.78 -25.60 -13.88
C ARG A 272 -37.10 -25.17 -13.23
N SER A 273 -38.20 -25.42 -13.90
CA SER A 273 -39.53 -25.35 -13.31
C SER A 273 -39.64 -26.31 -12.10
N PRO A 274 -40.28 -25.90 -10.99
CA PRO A 274 -40.48 -26.81 -9.86
C PRO A 274 -41.45 -27.91 -10.29
N ALA A 275 -41.00 -29.16 -10.18
CA ALA A 275 -41.88 -30.31 -10.28
C ALA A 275 -42.97 -30.19 -9.20
N ARG A 276 -44.23 -30.36 -9.62
CA ARG A 276 -45.39 -30.37 -8.72
C ARG A 276 -45.31 -31.59 -7.80
N ASP A 277 -44.93 -31.39 -6.54
CA ASP A 277 -45.30 -32.32 -5.47
C ASP A 277 -46.71 -31.98 -5.01
N THR A 278 -47.62 -32.93 -5.25
CA THR A 278 -48.99 -32.91 -4.75
C THR A 278 -49.01 -33.36 -3.30
N SER A 279 -48.99 -32.42 -2.35
CA SER A 279 -49.48 -32.68 -0.99
C SER A 279 -50.34 -31.52 -0.51
N ALA A 280 -51.51 -31.88 -0.01
CA ALA A 280 -52.67 -31.07 0.34
C ALA A 280 -52.38 -29.67 0.93
N ARG A 281 -52.99 -28.66 0.31
CA ARG A 281 -53.05 -27.28 0.81
C ARG A 281 -54.24 -27.16 1.78
N ALA A 282 -53.98 -26.83 3.04
CA ALA A 282 -55.01 -26.42 3.98
C ALA A 282 -55.59 -25.04 3.58
N PRO A 283 -56.87 -24.74 3.87
CA PRO A 283 -57.51 -23.51 3.43
C PRO A 283 -56.98 -22.28 4.18
N LEU A 284 -56.86 -21.17 3.46
CA LEU A 284 -56.53 -19.84 3.97
C LEU A 284 -57.66 -19.34 4.89
N GLU A 285 -57.36 -19.10 6.17
CA GLU A 285 -58.23 -18.35 7.06
C GLU A 285 -58.30 -16.88 6.65
N GLY A 286 -59.54 -16.37 6.62
CA GLY A 286 -59.86 -15.01 6.25
C GLY A 286 -59.34 -13.97 7.25
N TYR A 287 -58.96 -12.82 6.72
CA TYR A 287 -58.54 -11.64 7.47
C TYR A 287 -59.63 -11.21 8.48
N SER A 288 -59.34 -11.37 9.78
CA SER A 288 -60.13 -10.75 10.84
C SER A 288 -59.56 -9.38 11.19
N ARG A 289 -60.38 -8.34 11.00
CA ARG A 289 -60.06 -6.91 11.25
C ARG A 289 -59.77 -6.58 12.73
N TYR A 290 -59.96 -7.54 13.63
CA TYR A 290 -59.75 -7.36 15.07
C TYR A 290 -58.47 -8.05 15.60
N HIS A 291 -57.63 -8.61 14.72
CA HIS A 291 -56.33 -9.19 15.10
C HIS A 291 -55.18 -8.17 15.11
N GLN A 292 -55.49 -6.92 15.44
CA GLN A 292 -54.59 -5.76 15.28
C GLN A 292 -54.19 -5.10 16.61
N GLU A 293 -54.20 -5.85 17.73
CA GLU A 293 -53.82 -5.34 19.06
C GLU A 293 -52.82 -6.23 19.81
N LYS A 294 -51.81 -6.76 19.10
CA LYS A 294 -50.60 -7.35 19.72
C LYS A 294 -49.29 -6.85 19.12
N PHE A 295 -49.28 -5.60 18.62
CA PHE A 295 -48.04 -4.91 18.28
C PHE A 295 -47.69 -3.90 19.36
N VAL A 296 -46.77 -4.30 20.24
CA VAL A 296 -45.93 -3.36 21.00
C VAL A 296 -45.08 -2.62 19.95
N PRO A 297 -44.95 -1.28 20.02
CA PRO A 297 -44.15 -0.55 19.05
C PRO A 297 -42.69 -0.97 19.21
N ARG A 298 -42.17 -1.68 18.21
CA ARG A 298 -40.74 -1.96 18.08
C ARG A 298 -40.21 -0.86 17.18
N ASP A 299 -39.35 -0.01 17.73
CA ASP A 299 -38.73 1.12 17.04
C ASP A 299 -38.21 0.72 15.65
N GLU A 300 -38.85 1.29 14.63
CA GLU A 300 -38.37 1.31 13.25
C GLU A 300 -37.27 2.36 13.14
N SER A 301 -36.07 2.04 13.62
CA SER A 301 -34.86 2.82 13.32
C SER A 301 -33.59 2.04 13.62
N GLU A 302 -33.47 0.82 13.08
CA GLU A 302 -32.20 0.11 13.16
C GLU A 302 -32.04 -0.87 11.98
N PHE A 303 -31.53 -0.36 10.85
CA PHE A 303 -30.80 -1.22 9.92
C PHE A 303 -29.63 -1.81 10.69
N LYS A 304 -29.70 -3.09 11.05
CA LYS A 304 -28.64 -3.85 11.71
C LYS A 304 -27.48 -4.09 10.73
N ILE A 305 -26.80 -3.01 10.35
CA ILE A 305 -25.53 -3.03 9.64
C ILE A 305 -24.46 -3.05 10.72
N ASP A 306 -23.92 -4.23 10.98
CA ASP A 306 -22.84 -4.42 11.93
C ASP A 306 -21.52 -3.91 11.31
N THR A 307 -21.23 -2.62 11.50
CA THR A 307 -20.03 -1.96 10.96
C THR A 307 -18.72 -2.41 11.64
N HIS A 308 -18.82 -3.23 12.68
CA HIS A 308 -17.69 -3.72 13.47
C HIS A 308 -17.30 -5.18 13.19
N ALA A 309 -18.04 -5.89 12.34
CA ALA A 309 -17.68 -7.24 11.91
C ALA A 309 -16.51 -7.20 10.91
N SER A 310 -15.37 -7.77 11.29
CA SER A 310 -14.24 -7.95 10.38
C SER A 310 -14.50 -9.10 9.42
N TYR A 311 -14.58 -8.81 8.12
CA TYR A 311 -14.74 -9.80 7.04
C TYR A 311 -13.44 -10.56 6.69
N HIS A 312 -12.44 -10.53 7.57
CA HIS A 312 -11.18 -11.22 7.33
C HIS A 312 -11.35 -12.73 7.60
N GLY A 313 -11.35 -13.53 6.53
CA GLY A 313 -11.46 -14.99 6.60
C GLY A 313 -12.84 -15.56 6.26
N LEU A 314 -13.83 -14.72 5.92
CA LEU A 314 -15.12 -15.21 5.42
C LEU A 314 -15.02 -15.55 3.92
N THR A 315 -15.43 -16.76 3.56
CA THR A 315 -15.62 -17.14 2.16
C THR A 315 -16.78 -16.36 1.55
N LEU A 316 -16.69 -16.04 0.25
CA LEU A 316 -17.65 -15.23 -0.50
C LEU A 316 -19.13 -15.62 -0.29
N LYS A 317 -19.41 -16.91 -0.03
CA LYS A 317 -20.75 -17.41 0.29
C LYS A 317 -21.39 -16.77 1.53
N ASN A 318 -20.59 -16.41 2.53
CA ASN A 318 -21.08 -15.85 3.79
C ASN A 318 -21.40 -14.35 3.70
N VAL A 319 -20.96 -13.69 2.62
CA VAL A 319 -21.24 -12.27 2.37
C VAL A 319 -22.54 -12.10 1.59
N THR A 320 -22.95 -13.11 0.81
CA THR A 320 -24.16 -13.03 -0.03
C THR A 320 -25.45 -13.44 0.70
N GLU A 321 -25.38 -14.29 1.75
CA GLU A 321 -26.58 -14.88 2.37
C GLU A 321 -27.10 -14.18 3.64
N GLY A 322 -26.37 -13.22 4.22
CA GLY A 322 -26.82 -12.47 5.42
C GLY A 322 -26.83 -13.33 6.70
N ALA A 323 -26.10 -12.89 7.73
CA ALA A 323 -26.00 -13.62 9.00
C ALA A 323 -27.36 -13.60 9.75
N THR A 324 -28.00 -14.76 9.92
CA THR A 324 -29.09 -14.94 10.88
C THR A 324 -28.51 -15.34 12.25
N PRO A 325 -28.90 -14.70 13.36
CA PRO A 325 -28.37 -15.04 14.67
C PRO A 325 -29.17 -16.21 15.25
N ASN A 326 -28.54 -17.38 15.38
CA ASN A 326 -29.14 -18.48 16.13
C ASN A 326 -28.78 -18.34 17.62
N LYS A 327 -29.83 -18.29 18.44
CA LYS A 327 -29.85 -18.12 19.88
C LYS A 327 -29.47 -19.44 20.56
N PHE A 328 -28.42 -19.45 21.38
CA PHE A 328 -28.23 -20.52 22.38
C PHE A 328 -27.95 -19.93 23.76
N LEU A 329 -28.79 -20.37 24.69
CA LEU A 329 -28.88 -19.99 26.09
C LEU A 329 -27.80 -20.69 26.91
N SER A 330 -27.40 -20.02 27.99
CA SER A 330 -26.53 -20.53 29.06
C SER A 330 -27.27 -21.57 29.92
N ALA A 331 -26.63 -22.70 30.23
CA ALA A 331 -26.96 -23.53 31.39
C ALA A 331 -25.79 -24.42 31.85
N ALA A 332 -25.34 -24.15 33.08
CA ALA A 332 -24.88 -25.05 34.16
C ALA A 332 -23.81 -26.16 33.94
N ASN A 333 -22.80 -26.11 34.85
CA ASN A 333 -21.90 -27.21 35.25
C ASN A 333 -22.66 -28.50 35.65
N PRO A 334 -22.04 -29.68 35.46
CA PRO A 334 -21.40 -30.34 36.61
C PRO A 334 -20.02 -30.97 36.31
N SER A 335 -19.41 -31.45 37.40
CA SER A 335 -18.01 -31.75 37.70
C SER A 335 -17.47 -33.16 37.37
N ILE A 336 -16.19 -33.22 36.90
CA ILE A 336 -15.09 -34.20 37.19
C ILE A 336 -15.24 -35.64 36.62
N PRO A 337 -14.17 -36.45 36.30
CA PRO A 337 -12.70 -36.27 36.46
C PRO A 337 -11.81 -36.47 35.21
N LYS A 338 -10.55 -36.00 35.34
CA LYS A 338 -9.39 -36.31 34.48
C LYS A 338 -8.82 -37.72 34.78
N PRO A 339 -8.27 -38.46 33.80
CA PRO A 339 -7.31 -39.51 34.09
C PRO A 339 -5.87 -38.97 34.12
N ILE A 340 -5.15 -39.40 35.15
CA ILE A 340 -3.70 -39.31 35.37
C ILE A 340 -3.04 -40.55 34.74
N ILE A 341 -1.77 -40.41 34.32
CA ILE A 341 -0.67 -41.40 34.08
C ILE A 341 0.02 -41.00 32.75
N SER A 342 1.33 -40.87 32.58
CA SER A 342 2.51 -40.85 33.46
C SER A 342 3.70 -40.33 32.62
N ALA A 343 4.74 -39.89 33.30
CA ALA A 343 5.99 -39.37 32.77
C ALA A 343 6.93 -40.44 32.13
N ASN A 344 8.01 -39.92 31.52
CA ASN A 344 9.15 -40.53 30.81
C ASN A 344 8.93 -40.55 29.28
N ASP A 345 9.69 -39.81 28.48
CA ASP A 345 11.15 -39.88 28.38
C ASP A 345 11.82 -38.52 28.14
N LYS A 346 12.90 -38.28 28.88
CA LYS A 346 13.92 -37.27 28.55
C LYS A 346 14.97 -37.96 27.68
N LEU A 347 15.17 -37.50 26.46
CA LEU A 347 16.47 -37.64 25.80
C LEU A 347 16.93 -36.27 25.29
N ASN A 348 18.00 -35.80 25.93
CA ASN A 348 18.78 -34.64 25.56
C ASN A 348 19.28 -34.77 24.11
N THR A 349 18.90 -33.83 23.25
CA THR A 349 19.75 -33.40 22.15
C THR A 349 19.84 -31.88 22.19
N SER A 350 20.98 -31.40 22.68
CA SER A 350 21.37 -30.00 22.63
C SER A 350 21.51 -29.56 21.18
N THR A 351 20.46 -28.94 20.64
CA THR A 351 20.59 -28.10 19.46
C THR A 351 20.20 -26.70 19.88
N THR A 352 21.14 -25.79 19.72
CA THR A 352 20.99 -24.36 19.97
C THR A 352 19.86 -23.85 19.08
N ASP A 353 18.70 -23.65 19.68
CA ASP A 353 17.55 -23.02 19.05
C ASP A 353 17.90 -21.57 18.76
N SER A 354 18.42 -21.31 17.56
CA SER A 354 18.40 -19.98 16.96
C SER A 354 16.95 -19.68 16.60
N SER A 355 16.16 -19.36 17.62
CA SER A 355 14.81 -18.84 17.49
C SER A 355 14.81 -17.78 16.40
N LYS A 356 14.18 -18.08 15.26
CA LYS A 356 13.92 -17.10 14.21
C LYS A 356 13.12 -15.99 14.86
N ARG A 357 13.80 -14.89 15.22
CA ARG A 357 13.20 -13.76 15.95
C ARG A 357 11.97 -13.31 15.17
N PRO A 358 10.74 -13.41 15.73
CA PRO A 358 9.57 -12.88 15.06
C PRO A 358 9.73 -11.36 14.98
N SER A 359 10.14 -10.84 13.83
CA SER A 359 10.33 -9.41 13.63
C SER A 359 8.96 -8.73 13.69
N ARG A 360 8.70 -7.97 14.75
CA ARG A 360 7.45 -7.26 14.96
C ARG A 360 7.58 -5.81 14.48
N THR A 361 6.49 -5.25 13.94
CA THR A 361 6.44 -3.87 13.43
C THR A 361 6.44 -2.87 14.60
N PRO A 362 7.38 -1.92 14.66
CA PRO A 362 7.43 -0.88 15.70
C PRO A 362 6.18 0.01 15.70
N ILE A 363 5.79 0.48 16.88
CA ILE A 363 4.59 1.31 17.10
C ILE A 363 4.98 2.70 17.61
N ILE A 364 4.41 3.73 16.99
CA ILE A 364 4.52 5.14 17.39
C ILE A 364 3.13 5.63 17.81
N ILE A 365 3.04 6.23 19.01
CA ILE A 365 1.79 6.77 19.53
C ILE A 365 1.76 8.27 19.30
N ILE A 366 0.67 8.78 18.73
CA ILE A 366 0.41 10.22 18.54
C ILE A 366 -0.73 10.68 19.44
N PRO A 367 -0.86 11.98 19.76
CA PRO A 367 -2.00 12.48 20.51
C PRO A 367 -3.30 12.33 19.71
N ALA A 368 -4.39 11.96 20.39
CA ALA A 368 -5.74 11.97 19.81
C ALA A 368 -6.30 13.38 19.59
N ALA A 369 -5.65 14.42 20.13
CA ALA A 369 -6.12 15.80 20.03
C ALA A 369 -5.81 16.42 18.66
N LEU A 370 -6.84 16.97 18.03
CA LEU A 370 -6.72 17.70 16.76
C LEU A 370 -5.94 19.02 16.86
N THR A 371 -5.75 19.53 18.08
CA THR A 371 -4.97 20.74 18.36
C THR A 371 -3.45 20.48 18.40
N SER A 372 -3.04 19.21 18.36
CA SER A 372 -1.63 18.84 18.23
C SER A 372 -1.09 19.15 16.83
N LEU A 373 0.19 19.50 16.72
CA LEU A 373 0.86 19.69 15.43
C LEU A 373 1.03 18.38 14.66
N ILE A 374 1.15 17.26 15.36
CA ILE A 374 1.08 15.94 14.75
C ILE A 374 -0.28 15.31 15.06
N THR A 375 -0.98 14.89 14.02
CA THR A 375 -2.28 14.24 14.09
C THR A 375 -2.32 13.09 13.09
N ARG A 376 -3.35 12.25 13.17
CA ARG A 376 -3.59 11.19 12.19
C ARG A 376 -3.68 11.67 10.73
N TYR A 377 -3.95 12.96 10.50
CA TYR A 377 -4.16 13.51 9.15
C TYR A 377 -2.88 13.96 8.46
N ASN A 378 -1.80 14.19 9.22
CA ASN A 378 -0.53 14.68 8.68
C ASN A 378 0.68 13.83 9.10
N CYS A 379 0.49 12.83 9.97
CA CYS A 379 1.60 12.03 10.48
C CYS A 379 2.32 11.25 9.37
N LYS A 380 1.61 10.89 8.30
CA LYS A 380 2.21 10.18 7.16
C LYS A 380 3.19 11.09 6.43
N GLU A 381 2.76 12.26 5.99
CA GLU A 381 3.58 13.22 5.26
C GLU A 381 4.71 13.77 6.15
N LEU A 382 4.43 13.96 7.44
CA LEU A 382 5.43 14.44 8.39
C LEU A 382 6.55 13.41 8.64
N LEU A 383 6.20 12.13 8.85
CA LEU A 383 7.18 11.11 9.26
C LEU A 383 7.78 10.35 8.07
N GLU A 384 7.03 10.13 6.99
CA GLU A 384 7.48 9.42 5.78
C GLU A 384 8.13 10.40 4.78
N ASP A 385 7.43 11.48 4.44
CA ASP A 385 7.90 12.46 3.44
C ASP A 385 8.76 13.58 4.06
N LEU A 386 8.91 13.58 5.39
CA LEU A 386 9.70 14.55 6.15
C LEU A 386 9.23 16.00 5.94
N LYS A 387 7.93 16.18 5.69
CA LYS A 387 7.31 17.46 5.37
C LYS A 387 6.10 17.70 6.25
N TYR A 388 6.07 18.84 6.94
CA TYR A 388 4.88 19.22 7.68
C TYR A 388 3.77 19.71 6.74
N ILE A 389 2.55 19.26 7.02
CA ILE A 389 1.30 19.71 6.43
C ILE A 389 0.34 20.01 7.58
N SER A 390 -0.51 21.02 7.43
CA SER A 390 -1.49 21.34 8.48
C SER A 390 -2.56 20.24 8.59
N THR A 391 -3.20 20.13 9.76
CA THR A 391 -4.31 19.17 9.96
C THR A 391 -5.48 19.43 9.01
N GLU A 392 -5.69 20.69 8.61
CA GLU A 392 -6.76 21.09 7.69
C GLU A 392 -6.45 20.66 6.24
N GLU A 393 -5.22 20.88 5.78
CA GLU A 393 -4.74 20.42 4.48
C GLU A 393 -4.73 18.88 4.38
N GLY A 394 -4.33 18.19 5.46
CA GLY A 394 -4.36 16.73 5.55
C GLY A 394 -5.78 16.13 5.53
N LYS A 395 -6.78 16.91 5.96
CA LYS A 395 -8.20 16.56 5.81
C LYS A 395 -8.71 16.82 4.40
N ALA A 396 -8.36 17.97 3.81
CA ALA A 396 -8.77 18.36 2.47
C ALA A 396 -8.25 17.42 1.38
N SER A 397 -7.09 16.79 1.61
CA SER A 397 -6.50 15.77 0.73
C SER A 397 -7.23 14.42 0.73
N GLY A 398 -8.35 14.28 1.47
CA GLY A 398 -9.24 13.13 1.38
C GLY A 398 -8.80 11.91 2.21
N THR A 399 -7.91 12.10 3.19
CA THR A 399 -7.47 11.02 4.09
C THR A 399 -8.65 10.51 4.91
N LYS A 400 -9.19 9.34 4.55
CA LYS A 400 -10.32 8.73 5.24
C LYS A 400 -10.00 8.46 6.70
N ARG A 401 -10.98 8.68 7.56
CA ARG A 401 -10.95 8.15 8.91
C ARG A 401 -11.22 6.66 8.78
N ASP A 402 -10.23 5.80 9.07
CA ASP A 402 -10.42 4.56 9.86
C ASP A 402 -9.10 3.78 10.03
N GLY A 403 -8.81 3.35 11.27
CA GLY A 403 -7.69 2.48 11.62
C GLY A 403 -6.36 3.14 11.95
N ASP A 404 -5.40 2.29 12.35
CA ASP A 404 -4.00 2.67 12.55
C ASP A 404 -3.31 2.92 11.21
N ILE A 405 -2.39 3.88 11.19
CA ILE A 405 -1.71 4.30 9.97
C ILE A 405 -0.40 3.53 9.86
N LEU A 406 -0.17 2.87 8.73
CA LEU A 406 1.11 2.23 8.44
C LEU A 406 1.95 3.15 7.54
N ILE A 407 3.13 3.54 8.01
CA ILE A 407 4.09 4.33 7.24
C ILE A 407 5.29 3.46 6.85
N GLN A 408 5.97 3.83 5.75
CA GLN A 408 7.12 3.10 5.24
C GLN A 408 8.37 4.00 5.25
N ARG A 409 9.17 3.90 6.31
CA ARG A 409 10.39 4.69 6.43
C ARG A 409 11.50 4.09 5.56
N LYS A 410 12.12 4.91 4.71
CA LYS A 410 13.35 4.54 3.98
C LYS A 410 14.58 4.90 4.79
N LYS A 411 15.42 3.91 5.08
CA LYS A 411 16.69 4.02 5.81
C LYS A 411 17.79 3.41 4.95
N GLY A 412 18.46 4.24 4.15
CA GLY A 412 19.38 3.77 3.11
C GLY A 412 18.67 2.88 2.10
N ASN A 413 19.11 1.63 1.97
CA ASN A 413 18.52 0.64 1.07
C ASN A 413 17.38 -0.19 1.70
N LEU A 414 17.11 0.00 3.00
CA LEU A 414 16.07 -0.74 3.72
C LEU A 414 14.81 0.12 3.87
N THR A 415 13.65 -0.46 3.61
CA THR A 415 12.36 0.13 3.94
C THR A 415 11.80 -0.59 5.16
N VAL A 416 11.39 0.18 6.16
CA VAL A 416 10.91 -0.33 7.45
C VAL A 416 9.49 0.17 7.69
N PRO A 417 8.53 -0.75 7.95
CA PRO A 417 7.18 -0.37 8.32
C PRO A 417 7.11 0.12 9.77
N TYR A 418 6.34 1.18 10.02
CA TYR A 418 5.95 1.61 11.37
C TYR A 418 4.43 1.75 11.45
N ARG A 419 3.84 1.26 12.54
CA ARG A 419 2.42 1.45 12.86
C ARG A 419 2.26 2.69 13.73
N ILE A 420 1.42 3.62 13.31
CA ILE A 420 1.07 4.83 14.05
C ILE A 420 -0.35 4.68 14.56
N THR A 421 -0.58 4.94 15.84
CA THR A 421 -1.89 4.89 16.47
C THR A 421 -2.13 6.13 17.32
N ASP A 422 -3.36 6.64 17.31
CA ASP A 422 -3.85 7.70 18.19
C ASP A 422 -4.68 7.17 19.37
N ASP A 423 -4.99 5.86 19.36
CA ASP A 423 -5.76 5.17 20.40
C ASP A 423 -4.88 4.16 21.16
N PRO A 424 -4.19 4.60 22.23
CA PRO A 424 -3.27 3.76 23.00
C PRO A 424 -3.98 2.64 23.79
N LEU A 425 -5.31 2.74 24.02
CA LEU A 425 -6.07 1.75 24.80
C LEU A 425 -6.31 0.44 24.02
N ARG A 426 -6.16 0.48 22.69
CA ARG A 426 -6.26 -0.71 21.83
C ARG A 426 -5.00 -1.58 21.83
N LEU A 427 -3.92 -1.12 22.48
CA LEU A 427 -2.65 -1.83 22.54
C LEU A 427 -2.63 -2.84 23.68
N THR A 428 -2.13 -4.04 23.40
CA THR A 428 -1.97 -5.09 24.41
C THR A 428 -0.74 -4.83 25.29
N SER A 429 -0.69 -5.41 26.49
CA SER A 429 0.50 -5.29 27.37
C SER A 429 1.80 -5.71 26.66
N GLN A 430 1.73 -6.71 25.79
CA GLN A 430 2.88 -7.15 25.00
C GLN A 430 3.33 -6.10 23.96
N ASP A 431 2.39 -5.37 23.34
CA ASP A 431 2.73 -4.27 22.43
C ASP A 431 3.49 -3.17 23.17
N TRP A 432 3.07 -2.81 24.39
CA TRP A 432 3.74 -1.79 25.21
C TRP A 432 5.16 -2.18 25.62
N GLU A 433 5.38 -3.45 25.93
CA GLU A 433 6.68 -3.96 26.36
C GLU A 433 7.66 -4.17 25.21
N GLU A 434 7.20 -4.63 24.05
CA GLU A 434 8.08 -5.05 22.96
C GLU A 434 8.07 -4.14 21.74
N ARG A 435 6.96 -3.44 21.45
CA ARG A 435 6.73 -2.78 20.15
C ARG A 435 6.59 -1.28 20.19
N VAL A 436 6.12 -0.70 21.29
CA VAL A 436 6.02 0.75 21.42
C VAL A 436 7.42 1.33 21.57
N VAL A 437 7.81 2.18 20.61
CA VAL A 437 9.16 2.77 20.52
C VAL A 437 9.15 4.27 20.79
N ALA A 438 8.07 4.97 20.41
CA ALA A 438 7.97 6.41 20.55
C ALA A 438 6.56 6.86 20.91
N VAL A 439 6.48 7.95 21.67
CA VAL A 439 5.23 8.63 22.05
C VAL A 439 5.38 10.12 21.77
N PHE A 440 4.39 10.72 21.11
CA PHE A 440 4.26 12.17 21.01
C PHE A 440 3.38 12.71 22.15
N ALA A 441 3.97 13.55 23.00
CA ALA A 441 3.29 14.20 24.11
C ALA A 441 2.78 15.58 23.69
N GLN A 442 1.54 15.90 24.04
CA GLN A 442 0.92 17.20 23.83
C GLN A 442 1.16 18.16 25.01
N GLY A 443 1.31 17.63 26.23
CA GLY A 443 1.62 18.41 27.44
C GLY A 443 0.71 18.16 28.64
N PRO A 444 -0.63 18.08 28.49
CA PRO A 444 -1.49 17.81 29.63
C PRO A 444 -1.34 16.38 30.16
N ALA A 445 -1.22 16.23 31.49
CA ALA A 445 -1.03 14.91 32.12
C ALA A 445 -2.21 13.94 31.89
N TRP A 446 -3.42 14.47 31.67
CA TRP A 446 -4.59 13.64 31.36
C TRP A 446 -4.46 12.85 30.06
N GLN A 447 -3.55 13.23 29.15
CA GLN A 447 -3.25 12.48 27.93
C GLN A 447 -2.89 11.01 28.22
N PHE A 448 -2.23 10.76 29.36
CA PHE A 448 -1.70 9.46 29.74
C PHE A 448 -2.68 8.63 30.59
N LYS A 449 -3.92 9.10 30.77
CA LYS A 449 -4.93 8.39 31.57
C LYS A 449 -5.24 7.02 30.94
N GLY A 450 -5.19 5.96 31.74
CA GLY A 450 -5.47 4.59 31.31
C GLY A 450 -4.30 3.89 30.59
N TRP A 451 -3.14 4.54 30.52
CA TRP A 451 -1.92 3.93 29.99
C TRP A 451 -1.32 2.98 31.03
N PRO A 452 -0.41 2.07 30.63
CA PRO A 452 0.38 1.28 31.57
C PRO A 452 1.17 2.16 32.55
N TRP A 453 1.68 1.55 33.63
CA TRP A 453 2.42 2.25 34.69
C TRP A 453 1.58 3.37 35.33
N SER A 454 0.30 3.08 35.56
CA SER A 454 -0.67 3.99 36.19
C SER A 454 -0.86 5.33 35.46
N GLY A 455 -0.44 5.43 34.20
CA GLY A 455 -0.48 6.68 33.44
C GLY A 455 0.50 7.75 33.92
N ASN A 456 1.55 7.38 34.68
CA ASN A 456 2.56 8.32 35.13
C ASN A 456 3.50 8.70 33.98
N PRO A 457 3.54 9.96 33.52
CA PRO A 457 4.36 10.35 32.37
C PRO A 457 5.85 10.08 32.56
N VAL A 458 6.36 10.22 33.79
CA VAL A 458 7.78 10.02 34.10
C VAL A 458 8.20 8.56 33.86
N GLU A 459 7.38 7.60 34.32
CA GLU A 459 7.63 6.18 34.15
C GLU A 459 7.47 5.75 32.68
N VAL A 460 6.45 6.27 31.99
CA VAL A 460 6.25 6.04 30.56
C VAL A 460 7.48 6.48 29.77
N PHE A 461 8.03 7.66 30.05
CA PHE A 461 9.15 8.23 29.31
C PHE A 461 10.52 7.63 29.65
N GLN A 462 10.63 6.93 30.78
CA GLN A 462 11.82 6.12 31.07
C GLN A 462 11.87 4.87 30.18
N LYS A 463 10.70 4.28 29.88
CA LYS A 463 10.60 3.04 29.09
C LYS A 463 10.43 3.27 27.60
N ILE A 464 9.89 4.42 27.19
CA ILE A 464 9.56 4.76 25.81
C ILE A 464 10.13 6.14 25.48
N LYS A 465 10.64 6.31 24.26
CA LYS A 465 11.18 7.60 23.82
C LYS A 465 10.05 8.62 23.58
N ALA A 466 10.03 9.69 24.35
CA ALA A 466 9.02 10.73 24.24
C ALA A 466 9.49 11.91 23.38
N TYR A 467 8.56 12.45 22.58
CA TYR A 467 8.78 13.59 21.70
C TYR A 467 7.66 14.62 21.86
N HIS A 468 7.98 15.89 21.63
CA HIS A 468 6.99 16.97 21.56
C HIS A 468 7.30 17.85 20.37
N ILE A 469 6.30 18.08 19.52
CA ILE A 469 6.41 18.97 18.37
C ILE A 469 5.76 20.30 18.73
N LYS A 470 6.50 21.39 18.55
CA LYS A 470 6.01 22.76 18.75
C LYS A 470 6.50 23.69 17.63
N TRP A 471 5.84 24.85 17.50
CA TRP A 471 6.39 25.96 16.74
C TRP A 471 7.55 26.60 17.50
N ALA A 472 8.64 26.93 16.81
CA ALA A 472 9.85 27.50 17.39
C ALA A 472 9.57 28.81 18.16
N GLN A 473 8.67 29.64 17.64
CA GLN A 473 8.25 30.90 18.28
C GLN A 473 7.33 30.74 19.49
N LEU A 474 6.78 29.55 19.74
CA LEU A 474 5.89 29.33 20.88
C LEU A 474 6.65 28.84 22.11
N LYS A 475 6.20 29.32 23.27
CA LYS A 475 6.72 28.89 24.56
C LYS A 475 6.38 27.41 24.79
N THR A 476 7.37 26.65 25.25
CA THR A 476 7.17 25.25 25.65
C THR A 476 6.21 25.16 26.84
N ASP A 477 5.29 24.20 26.80
CA ASP A 477 4.39 23.93 27.91
C ASP A 477 5.16 23.56 29.20
N ALA A 478 4.66 24.01 30.35
CA ALA A 478 5.35 23.86 31.62
C ALA A 478 5.49 22.39 32.07
N ASN A 479 4.54 21.52 31.70
CA ASN A 479 4.63 20.10 32.03
C ASN A 479 5.68 19.40 31.17
N ILE A 480 5.76 19.75 29.89
CA ILE A 480 6.73 19.18 28.96
C ILE A 480 8.15 19.55 29.35
N ALA A 481 8.36 20.78 29.83
CA ALA A 481 9.65 21.22 30.34
C ALA A 481 10.11 20.43 31.59
N LYS A 482 9.19 19.86 32.37
CA LYS A 482 9.49 19.03 33.55
C LYS A 482 9.78 17.58 33.21
N TRP A 483 9.30 17.12 32.05
CA TRP A 483 9.39 15.72 31.65
C TRP A 483 10.58 15.46 30.72
N CYS A 484 11.07 14.22 30.70
CA CYS A 484 12.15 13.80 29.81
C CYS A 484 11.64 13.59 28.36
N VAL A 485 11.37 14.69 27.66
CA VAL A 485 10.79 14.71 26.31
C VAL A 485 11.74 15.41 25.35
N HIS A 486 11.91 14.87 24.14
CA HIS A 486 12.72 15.50 23.09
C HIS A 486 11.88 16.51 22.30
N LEU A 487 12.35 17.76 22.24
CA LEU A 487 11.64 18.82 21.53
C LEU A 487 12.01 18.81 20.04
N ILE A 488 10.99 18.87 19.20
CA ILE A 488 11.08 19.05 17.75
C ILE A 488 10.45 20.41 17.45
N GLU A 489 11.31 21.36 17.11
CA GLU A 489 10.88 22.73 16.81
C GLU A 489 10.73 22.90 15.31
N LEU A 490 9.50 23.15 14.88
CA LEU A 490 9.16 23.48 13.49
C LEU A 490 9.05 25.00 13.33
N ASP A 491 9.36 25.48 12.14
CA ASP A 491 9.24 26.91 11.78
C ASP A 491 8.09 27.06 10.78
N GLN A 492 7.21 28.05 10.99
CA GLN A 492 6.09 28.28 10.09
C GLN A 492 6.54 28.79 8.71
N ASN A 493 7.62 29.58 8.67
CA ASN A 493 8.11 30.28 7.49
C ASN A 493 9.25 29.51 6.81
N LYS A 494 10.01 28.71 7.57
CA LYS A 494 11.19 27.97 7.07
C LYS A 494 10.94 26.47 6.91
N ARG A 495 9.91 26.11 6.14
CA ARG A 495 9.48 24.70 5.91
C ARG A 495 10.54 23.76 5.33
N HIS A 496 11.54 24.30 4.63
CA HIS A 496 12.65 23.49 4.12
C HIS A 496 13.52 22.89 5.24
N LEU A 497 13.47 23.45 6.46
CA LEU A 497 14.19 22.92 7.62
C LEU A 497 13.47 21.77 8.32
N ASP A 498 12.17 21.58 8.09
CA ASP A 498 11.36 20.51 8.68
C ASP A 498 12.03 19.15 8.41
N CYS A 499 12.54 18.96 7.19
CA CYS A 499 13.22 17.73 6.79
C CYS A 499 14.43 17.40 7.67
N ALA A 500 15.25 18.39 8.04
CA ALA A 500 16.40 18.20 8.92
C ALA A 500 15.97 17.90 10.37
N ARG A 501 14.92 18.57 10.86
CA ARG A 501 14.38 18.37 12.21
C ARG A 501 13.80 16.96 12.38
N ILE A 502 13.02 16.49 11.41
CA ILE A 502 12.44 15.15 11.45
C ILE A 502 13.51 14.06 11.24
N ARG A 503 14.57 14.31 10.44
CA ARG A 503 15.73 13.40 10.38
C ARG A 503 16.40 13.23 11.74
N THR A 504 16.61 14.32 12.47
CA THR A 504 17.19 14.29 13.81
C THR A 504 16.32 13.47 14.79
N PHE A 505 14.98 13.57 14.67
CA PHE A 505 14.04 12.70 15.40
C PHE A 505 14.28 11.22 15.07
N TRP A 506 14.38 10.88 13.79
CA TRP A 506 14.58 9.51 13.35
C TRP A 506 15.93 8.93 13.80
N ASP A 507 17.00 9.72 13.79
CA ASP A 507 18.31 9.32 14.29
C ASP A 507 18.29 9.05 15.80
N SER A 508 17.61 9.91 16.57
CA SER A 508 17.41 9.72 18.02
C SER A 508 16.56 8.48 18.33
N LEU A 509 15.53 8.21 17.52
CA LEU A 509 14.71 7.02 17.65
C LEU A 509 15.49 5.76 17.30
N ASP A 510 16.30 5.78 16.25
CA ASP A 510 17.14 4.64 15.86
C ASP A 510 18.12 4.24 16.97
N GLN A 511 18.76 5.21 17.62
CA GLN A 511 19.64 4.96 18.76
C GLN A 511 18.87 4.34 19.95
N PHE A 512 17.66 4.82 20.18
CA PHE A 512 16.81 4.28 21.25
C PHE A 512 16.38 2.83 20.96
N ILE A 513 15.94 2.52 19.75
CA ILE A 513 15.50 1.17 19.37
C ILE A 513 16.70 0.20 19.40
N ALA A 514 17.87 0.63 18.92
CA ALA A 514 19.12 -0.16 18.99
C ALA A 514 19.41 -0.65 20.42
N LYS A 515 19.21 0.24 21.40
CA LYS A 515 19.58 0.01 22.80
C LYS A 515 18.49 -0.74 23.58
N ASN A 516 17.22 -0.35 23.41
CA ASN A 516 16.13 -0.78 24.29
C ASN A 516 15.17 -1.81 23.65
N ARG A 517 15.26 -2.01 22.34
CA ARG A 517 14.34 -2.85 21.55
C ARG A 517 15.08 -3.67 20.47
N PRO A 518 16.09 -4.49 20.84
CA PRO A 518 16.92 -5.23 19.88
C PRO A 518 16.17 -6.33 19.11
N THR A 519 14.96 -6.66 19.53
CA THR A 519 14.08 -7.65 18.88
C THR A 519 13.29 -7.06 17.72
N LEU A 520 13.16 -5.73 17.65
CA LEU A 520 12.44 -5.06 16.56
C LEU A 520 13.34 -4.89 15.34
N ARG A 521 12.73 -4.97 14.15
CA ARG A 521 13.37 -4.60 12.89
C ARG A 521 12.92 -3.18 12.54
N TYR A 522 13.84 -2.22 12.47
CA TYR A 522 13.53 -0.78 12.52
C TYR A 522 14.38 0.11 11.60
#